data_AF-A0A7C5K517-F1
#
_entry.id   AF-A0A7C5K517-F1
#
_cell.length_a   1.000
_cell.length_b   1.000
_cell.length_c   1.000
_cell.angle_alpha   90.00
_cell.angle_beta   90.00
_cell.angle_gamma   90.00
#
_symmetry.space_group_name_H-M   'P 1'
#
loop_
_entity.id
_entity.type
_entity.pdbx_description
1 polymer ?
#
loop_
_entity_poly.entity_id
_entity_poly.type
_entity_poly.pdbx_seq_one_letter_code
_entity_poly.pdbx_strand_id
1 'polypeptide(L)' 'MGNIRPTYIKRLAAKLLLEHGDEFSVDFDSNKEKVVEYTNVRGKSIRNRVAGCIVREKRIESRER' A
#
# COMPACT_ATOMS: atom_id res chain seq x y z
N MET A 1 -16.95 -13.73 -9.83
CA MET A 1 -15.54 -13.44 -10.18
C MET A 1 -14.84 -12.88 -8.94
N GLY A 2 -13.82 -13.57 -8.42
CA GLY A 2 -13.22 -13.26 -7.11
C GLY A 2 -12.33 -12.01 -7.13
N ASN A 3 -12.58 -11.06 -6.22
CA ASN A 3 -11.75 -9.86 -6.02
C ASN A 3 -10.52 -10.17 -5.15
N ILE A 4 -9.68 -11.11 -5.59
CA ILE A 4 -8.46 -11.48 -4.88
C ILE A 4 -7.32 -10.58 -5.37
N ARG A 5 -6.69 -9.85 -4.45
CA ARG A 5 -5.48 -9.08 -4.77
C ARG A 5 -4.34 -10.05 -5.10
N PRO A 6 -3.67 -9.89 -6.27
CA PRO A 6 -2.50 -10.67 -6.63
C PRO A 6 -1.42 -10.63 -5.54
N THR A 7 -0.65 -11.71 -5.42
CA THR A 7 0.43 -11.85 -4.43
C THR A 7 1.49 -10.76 -4.57
N TYR A 8 1.85 -10.36 -5.80
CA TYR A 8 2.85 -9.31 -6.03
C TYR A 8 2.43 -7.96 -5.42
N ILE A 9 1.14 -7.62 -5.42
CA ILE A 9 0.63 -6.38 -4.84
C ILE A 9 0.81 -6.39 -3.32
N LYS A 10 0.46 -7.52 -2.67
CA LYS A 10 0.64 -7.69 -1.23
C LYS A 10 2.11 -7.64 -0.83
N ARG A 11 2.97 -8.31 -1.59
CA ARG A 11 4.43 -8.30 -1.37
C ARG A 11 5.02 -6.91 -1.51
N LEU A 12 4.62 -6.15 -2.54
CA LEU A 12 5.09 -4.78 -2.73
C LEU A 12 4.64 -3.86 -1.60
N ALA A 13 3.37 -3.95 -1.19
CA ALA A 13 2.85 -3.16 -0.07
C ALA A 13 3.58 -3.50 1.25
N ALA A 14 3.80 -4.79 1.53
CA ALA A 14 4.54 -5.22 2.71
C ALA A 14 6.00 -4.73 2.67
N LYS A 15 6.66 -4.80 1.51
CA LYS A 15 8.03 -4.32 1.34
C LYS A 15 8.14 -2.81 1.59
N LEU A 16 7.23 -2.03 0.99
CA LEU A 16 7.17 -0.58 1.21
C LEU A 16 6.93 -0.22 2.68
N LEU A 17 6.07 -0.97 3.38
CA LEU A 17 5.85 -0.78 4.82
C LEU A 17 7.04 -1.18 5.69
N LEU A 18 7.86 -2.14 5.26
CA LEU A 18 9.08 -2.51 5.97
C LEU A 18 10.19 -1.46 5.79
N GLU A 19 10.31 -0.90 4.59
CA GLU A 19 11.36 0.08 4.25
C GLU A 19 11.00 1.51 4.69
N HIS A 20 9.75 1.92 4.50
CA HIS A 20 9.25 3.30 4.67
C HIS A 20 7.97 3.35 5.53
N GLY A 21 7.84 2.42 6.48
CA GLY A 21 6.62 2.25 7.29
C GLY A 21 6.13 3.50 8.01
N ASP A 22 7.05 4.31 8.54
CA ASP A 22 6.74 5.57 9.22
C ASP A 22 6.20 6.66 8.30
N GLU A 23 6.54 6.59 7.01
CA GLU A 23 6.08 7.58 6.04
C GLU A 23 4.65 7.28 5.57
N PHE A 24 4.19 6.04 5.68
CA PHE A 24 2.82 5.69 5.31
C PHE A 24 1.82 5.97 6.43
N SER A 25 0.62 6.44 6.06
CA SER A 25 -0.44 6.75 7.00
C SER A 25 -1.73 5.99 6.68
N VAL A 26 -2.81 6.28 7.40
CA VAL A 26 -4.16 5.75 7.13
C VAL A 26 -4.88 6.51 6.00
N ASP A 27 -4.26 7.57 5.49
CA ASP A 27 -4.77 8.36 4.37
C ASP A 27 -4.44 7.72 3.01
N PHE A 28 -5.43 7.62 2.14
CA PHE A 28 -5.26 6.97 0.84
C PHE A 28 -4.51 7.84 -0.16
N ASP A 29 -4.76 9.15 -0.18
CA ASP A 29 -4.22 10.02 -1.22
C ASP A 29 -2.73 10.28 -1.00
N SER A 30 -2.34 10.56 0.25
CA SER A 30 -0.95 10.69 0.69
C SER A 30 -0.13 9.43 0.37
N ASN A 31 -0.72 8.25 0.61
CA ASN A 31 -0.07 6.97 0.29
C ASN A 31 0.04 6.75 -1.22
N LYS A 32 -0.89 7.28 -2.03
CA LYS A 32 -0.87 7.14 -3.50
C LYS A 32 0.33 7.86 -4.09
N GLU A 33 0.64 9.06 -3.61
CA GLU A 33 1.78 9.87 -4.05
C GLU A 33 3.10 9.21 -3.64
N LYS A 34 3.21 8.81 -2.38
CA LYS A 34 4.36 8.05 -1.85
C LYS A 34 4.63 6.76 -2.63
N VAL A 35 3.59 6.00 -2.97
CA VAL A 35 3.77 4.81 -3.81
C VAL A 35 4.33 5.17 -5.19
N VAL A 36 4.01 6.31 -5.78
CA VAL A 36 4.63 6.70 -7.08
C VAL A 36 6.09 7.09 -6.88
N GLU A 37 6.41 7.74 -5.77
CA GLU A 37 7.77 8.19 -5.47
C GLU A 37 8.71 7.01 -5.17
N TYR A 38 8.29 6.08 -4.32
CA TYR A 38 9.12 4.93 -3.92
C TYR A 38 9.08 3.76 -4.91
N THR A 39 8.14 3.74 -5.86
CA THR A 39 8.10 2.64 -6.83
C THR A 39 7.73 3.06 -8.24
N ASN A 40 8.38 2.44 -9.23
CA ASN A 40 8.20 2.70 -10.66
C ASN A 40 6.93 2.00 -11.22
N VAL A 41 5.82 2.05 -10.49
CA VAL A 41 4.57 1.39 -10.87
C VAL A 41 3.86 2.24 -11.93
N ARG A 42 3.93 1.78 -13.18
CA ARG A 42 3.35 2.50 -14.34
C ARG A 42 1.83 2.41 -14.45
N GLY A 43 1.16 1.56 -13.65
CA GLY A 43 -0.28 1.29 -13.77
C GLY A 43 -1.12 1.93 -12.67
N LYS A 44 -2.11 2.77 -13.04
CA LYS A 44 -3.10 3.38 -12.11
C LYS A 44 -3.78 2.33 -11.23
N SER A 45 -4.23 1.22 -11.81
CA SER A 45 -4.92 0.15 -11.09
C SER A 45 -4.02 -0.55 -10.06
N ILE A 46 -2.74 -0.73 -10.38
CA ILE A 46 -1.77 -1.38 -9.48
C ILE A 46 -1.45 -0.42 -8.34
N ARG A 47 -1.13 0.84 -8.63
CA ARG A 47 -0.88 1.87 -7.64
C ARG A 47 -2.03 1.99 -6.63
N ASN A 48 -3.27 2.10 -7.13
CA ASN A 48 -4.44 2.23 -6.25
C ASN A 48 -4.65 0.98 -5.38
N ARG A 49 -4.37 -0.22 -5.91
CA ARG A 49 -4.46 -1.47 -5.15
C ARG A 49 -3.36 -1.58 -4.08
N VAL A 50 -2.16 -1.10 -4.37
CA VAL A 50 -1.02 -1.07 -3.42
C VAL A 50 -1.31 -0.07 -2.31
N ALA A 51 -1.66 1.18 -2.64
CA ALA A 51 -2.02 2.21 -1.67
C ALA A 51 -3.18 1.75 -0.77
N GLY A 52 -4.22 1.13 -1.33
CA GLY A 52 -5.32 0.56 -0.55
C GLY A 52 -4.92 -0.64 0.31
N CYS A 53 -3.88 -1.39 -0.06
CA CYS A 53 -3.32 -2.45 0.78
C CYS A 53 -2.59 -1.85 1.98
N ILE A 54 -1.77 -0.81 1.75
CA ILE A 54 -1.01 -0.10 2.78
C ILE A 54 -1.94 0.52 3.83
N VAL A 55 -3.00 1.22 3.40
CA VAL A 55 -4.00 1.80 4.33
C VAL A 55 -4.64 0.73 5.21
N ARG A 56 -4.93 -0.44 4.63
CA ARG A 56 -5.53 -1.55 5.39
C ARG A 56 -4.56 -2.09 6.45
N GLU A 57 -3.29 -2.28 6.11
CA GLU A 57 -2.28 -2.73 7.08
C GLU A 57 -2.09 -1.70 8.20
N LYS A 58 -1.99 -0.40 7.87
CA LYS A 58 -1.89 0.68 8.87
C LYS A 58 -3.10 0.78 9.79
N ARG A 59 -4.31 0.53 9.29
CA ARG A 59 -5.50 0.45 10.14
C ARG A 59 -5.49 -0.76 11.08
N ILE A 60 -4.91 -1.88 10.65
CA ILE A 60 -4.75 -3.06 11.50
C ILE A 60 -3.69 -2.78 12.57
N GLU A 61 -2.53 -2.25 12.18
CA GLU A 61 -1.46 -1.83 13.10
C GLU A 61 -1.97 -0.85 14.17
N SER A 62 -2.78 0.15 13.78
CA SER A 62 -3.38 1.11 14.71
C SER A 62 -4.44 0.50 15.63
N ARG A 63 -4.94 -0.70 15.35
CA ARG A 63 -5.97 -1.39 16.15
C ARG A 63 -5.36 -2.41 17.11
N GLU A 64 -4.20 -2.94 16.77
CA GLU A 64 -3.44 -3.90 17.59
C GLU A 64 -2.52 -3.19 18.60
N ARG A 65 -2.42 -1.85 18.53
CA ARG A 65 -1.65 -0.99 19.42
C ARG A 65 -2.57 -0.26 20.39
#